data_AF-A0A2M8N543-F1
#
_entry.id   AF-A0A2M8N543-F1
#
_cell.length_a   1.000
_cell.length_b   1.000
_cell.length_c   1.000
_cell.angle_alpha   90.00
_cell.angle_beta   90.00
_cell.angle_gamma   90.00
#
_symmetry.space_group_name_H-M   'P 1'
#
loop_
_entity.id
_entity.type
_entity.pdbx_description
1 polymer ?
#
loop_
_entity_poly.entity_id
_entity_poly.type
_entity_poly.pdbx_seq_one_letter_code
_entity_poly.pdbx_strand_id
1 'polypeptide(L)'
;FVVVLVATAIFTFMQEPVYEATATILVEDEKSVERALFDVNYLSQQSTMIANQVEVLKSRTLAERVVQALEAAPYRDSLEIFQPLSDGTYLTMREQADWLMEHLTVTPRQESDVIELRFTAGSAFEAAEICNVITRTYQ
;
A
#
# COMPACT_ATOMS: atom_id res chain seq x y z
N PHE A 1 -14.26 -4.57 -39.57
CA PHE A 1 -12.84 -4.33 -39.19
C PHE A 1 -12.63 -2.90 -38.73
N VAL A 2 -12.77 -1.87 -39.59
CA VAL A 2 -12.54 -0.46 -39.22
C VAL A 2 -13.42 0.02 -38.05
N VAL A 3 -14.70 -0.35 -38.01
CA VAL A 3 -15.62 0.02 -36.91
C VAL A 3 -15.16 -0.54 -35.56
N VAL A 4 -14.71 -1.80 -35.53
CA VAL A 4 -14.19 -2.43 -34.30
C VAL A 4 -12.90 -1.74 -33.88
N LEU A 5 -11.99 -1.44 -34.82
CA LEU A 5 -10.73 -0.75 -34.53
C LEU A 5 -10.96 0.65 -33.96
N VAL A 6 -11.89 1.42 -34.52
CA VAL A 6 -12.27 2.75 -34.00
C VAL A 6 -12.94 2.64 -32.63
N ALA A 7 -13.85 1.68 -32.43
CA ALA A 7 -14.50 1.46 -31.15
C ALA A 7 -13.50 1.07 -30.05
N THR A 8 -12.57 0.16 -30.35
CA THR A 8 -11.51 -0.24 -29.41
C THR A 8 -10.55 0.92 -29.14
N ALA A 9 -10.17 1.70 -30.16
CA ALA A 9 -9.30 2.86 -29.96
C ALA A 9 -9.95 3.91 -29.02
N ILE A 10 -11.23 4.26 -29.25
CA ILE A 10 -11.96 5.19 -28.38
C ILE A 10 -12.03 4.64 -26.95
N PHE A 11 -12.35 3.34 -26.80
CA PHE A 11 -12.43 2.69 -25.50
C PHE A 11 -11.08 2.72 -24.76
N THR A 12 -9.98 2.39 -25.45
CA THR A 12 -8.63 2.41 -24.86
C THR A 12 -8.21 3.80 -24.42
N PHE A 13 -8.53 4.85 -25.18
CA PHE A 13 -8.18 6.22 -24.79
C PHE A 13 -9.04 6.79 -23.65
N MET A 14 -10.19 6.18 -23.35
CA MET A 14 -11.05 6.58 -22.22
C MET A 14 -10.75 5.82 -20.93
N GLN A 15 -9.85 4.84 -20.96
CA GLN A 15 -9.50 4.08 -19.77
C GLN A 15 -8.63 4.92 -18.83
N GLU A 16 -9.02 5.00 -17.56
CA GLU A 16 -8.26 5.72 -16.53
C GLU A 16 -6.88 5.08 -16.32
N PRO A 17 -5.79 5.86 -16.34
CA PRO A 17 -4.45 5.33 -16.14
C PRO A 17 -4.25 4.91 -14.68
N VAL A 18 -3.77 3.69 -14.44
CA VAL A 18 -3.43 3.19 -13.11
C VAL A 18 -1.92 3.17 -12.95
N TYR A 19 -1.42 3.93 -11.98
CA TYR A 19 0.00 4.00 -11.63
C TYR A 19 0.29 3.15 -10.40
N GLU A 20 1.47 2.55 -10.31
CA GLU A 20 1.90 1.74 -9.18
C GLU A 20 3.21 2.28 -8.59
N ALA A 21 3.28 2.37 -7.27
CA ALA A 21 4.50 2.64 -6.52
C ALA A 21 4.87 1.43 -5.66
N THR A 22 6.16 1.13 -5.56
CA THR A 22 6.69 -0.01 -4.79
C THR A 22 7.66 0.47 -3.71
N ALA A 23 7.48 -0.01 -2.49
CA ALA A 23 8.43 0.14 -1.39
C ALA A 23 8.81 -1.22 -0.81
N THR A 24 9.98 -1.27 -0.18
CA THR A 24 10.55 -2.50 0.35
C THR A 24 11.01 -2.26 1.78
N ILE A 25 10.53 -3.10 2.70
CA ILE A 25 10.80 -3.01 4.13
C ILE A 25 11.59 -4.25 4.55
N LEU A 26 12.75 -4.04 5.17
CA LEU A 26 13.52 -5.10 5.83
C LEU A 26 13.02 -5.23 7.27
N VAL A 27 12.63 -6.45 7.66
CA VAL A 27 12.21 -6.78 9.02
C VAL A 27 13.43 -7.27 9.79
N GLU A 28 14.05 -6.38 10.55
CA GLU A 28 15.21 -6.72 11.39
C GLU A 28 14.75 -7.30 12.73
N ASP A 29 15.21 -8.51 13.06
CA ASP A 29 15.07 -9.08 14.40
C ASP A 29 16.40 -8.90 15.14
N GLU A 30 16.51 -7.89 16.01
CA GLU A 30 17.70 -7.63 16.84
C GLU A 30 18.10 -8.84 17.71
N LYS A 31 17.20 -9.80 17.94
CA LYS A 31 17.45 -11.02 18.71
C LYS A 31 17.70 -12.26 17.81
N SER A 32 17.81 -12.08 16.50
CA SER A 32 18.02 -13.16 15.51
C SER A 32 19.38 -13.86 15.67
N VAL A 33 20.44 -13.11 15.96
CA VAL A 33 21.82 -13.66 16.01
C VAL A 33 22.01 -14.61 17.20
N GLU A 34 21.43 -14.28 18.37
CA GLU A 34 21.50 -15.14 19.55
C GLU A 34 20.59 -16.37 19.39
N ARG A 35 19.38 -16.24 18.82
CA ARG A 35 18.45 -17.36 18.60
C ARG A 35 18.88 -18.31 17.47
N ALA A 36 19.49 -17.83 16.38
CA ALA A 36 19.94 -18.65 15.27
C ALA A 36 21.05 -19.65 15.65
N LEU A 37 21.82 -19.35 16.70
CA LEU A 37 22.89 -20.23 17.20
C LEU A 37 22.38 -21.33 18.14
N PHE A 38 21.19 -21.17 18.74
CA PHE A 38 20.67 -22.08 19.78
C PHE A 38 19.34 -22.76 19.43
N ASP A 39 18.61 -22.32 18.40
CA ASP A 39 17.25 -22.78 18.12
C ASP A 39 17.10 -23.43 16.73
N VAL A 40 16.85 -24.74 16.70
CA VAL A 40 16.56 -25.53 15.48
C VAL A 40 15.26 -25.06 14.81
N ASN A 41 14.42 -24.28 15.51
CA ASN A 41 13.11 -23.83 15.04
C ASN A 41 13.11 -22.40 14.47
N TYR A 42 14.29 -21.82 14.20
CA TYR A 42 14.47 -20.45 13.70
C TYR A 42 13.61 -20.11 12.46
N LEU A 43 13.58 -20.98 11.45
CA LEU A 43 12.81 -20.77 10.21
C LEU A 43 11.28 -20.69 10.47
N SER A 44 10.78 -21.44 11.45
CA SER A 44 9.36 -21.46 11.82
C SER A 44 8.96 -20.18 12.58
N GLN A 45 9.84 -19.69 13.46
CA GLN A 45 9.61 -18.43 14.16
C GLN A 45 9.68 -17.22 13.23
N GLN A 46 10.63 -17.22 12.29
CA GLN A 46 10.80 -16.15 11.31
C GLN A 46 9.59 -16.00 10.37
N SER A 47 9.07 -17.11 9.84
CA SER A 47 7.86 -17.08 9.00
C SER A 47 6.62 -16.58 9.75
N THR A 48 6.47 -16.94 11.03
CA THR A 48 5.40 -16.42 11.89
C THR A 48 5.56 -14.91 12.14
N MET A 49 6.79 -14.44 12.36
CA MET A 49 7.07 -13.01 12.55
C MET A 49 6.70 -12.21 11.30
N ILE A 50 7.17 -12.63 10.12
CA ILE A 50 6.86 -11.96 8.85
C ILE A 50 5.35 -11.96 8.59
N ALA A 51 4.64 -13.07 8.86
CA ALA A 51 3.19 -13.13 8.73
C ALA A 51 2.49 -12.10 9.63
N ASN A 52 2.91 -11.98 10.89
CA ASN A 52 2.37 -10.96 11.81
C ASN A 52 2.61 -9.54 11.29
N GLN A 53 3.80 -9.25 10.76
CA GLN A 53 4.10 -7.92 10.20
C GLN A 53 3.24 -7.60 8.99
N VAL A 54 2.99 -8.58 8.12
CA VAL A 54 2.07 -8.44 6.98
C VAL A 54 0.64 -8.15 7.47
N GLU A 55 0.18 -8.79 8.55
CA GLU A 55 -1.13 -8.50 9.13
C GLU A 55 -1.21 -7.08 9.71
N VAL A 56 -0.16 -6.60 10.39
CA VAL A 56 -0.08 -5.22 10.88
C VAL A 56 -0.13 -4.22 9.72
N LEU A 57 0.61 -4.47 8.65
CA LEU A 57 0.61 -3.64 7.45
C LEU A 57 -0.75 -3.57 6.75
N LYS A 58 -1.54 -4.65 6.84
CA LYS A 58 -2.92 -4.72 6.32
C LYS A 58 -3.98 -4.28 7.34
N SER A 59 -3.59 -3.84 8.53
CA SER A 59 -4.54 -3.50 9.58
C SER A 59 -5.23 -2.17 9.30
N ARG A 60 -6.54 -2.10 9.61
CA ARG A 60 -7.32 -0.86 9.52
C ARG A 60 -6.73 0.25 10.38
N THR A 61 -6.23 -0.09 11.57
CA THR A 61 -5.62 0.89 12.48
C THR A 61 -4.41 1.59 11.84
N LEU A 62 -3.58 0.85 11.08
CA LEU A 62 -2.47 1.47 10.36
C LEU A 62 -3.01 2.35 9.22
N ALA A 63 -3.98 1.87 8.45
CA ALA A 63 -4.59 2.66 7.37
C ALA A 63 -5.18 3.97 7.89
N GLU A 64 -5.89 3.96 9.02
CA GLU A 64 -6.43 5.16 9.66
C GLU A 64 -5.31 6.13 10.08
N ARG A 65 -4.20 5.64 10.64
CA ARG A 65 -3.05 6.49 10.97
C ARG A 65 -2.40 7.11 9.72
N VAL A 66 -2.34 6.36 8.62
CA VAL A 66 -1.83 6.84 7.33
C VAL A 66 -2.73 7.94 6.79
N VAL A 67 -4.06 7.77 6.83
CA VAL A 67 -5.00 8.82 6.42
C VAL A 67 -4.80 10.09 7.25
N GLN A 68 -4.65 9.97 8.58
CA GLN A 68 -4.36 11.13 9.44
C GLN A 68 -3.06 11.83 9.06
N ALA A 69 -2.02 11.06 8.73
CA ALA A 69 -0.74 11.61 8.29
C ALA A 69 -0.84 12.32 6.92
N LEU A 70 -1.63 11.76 5.99
CA LEU A 70 -1.90 12.37 4.68
C LEU A 70 -2.78 13.62 4.80
N GLU A 71 -3.72 13.65 5.74
CA GLU A 71 -4.57 14.82 5.98
C GLU A 71 -3.76 16.02 6.50
N ALA A 72 -2.74 15.75 7.31
CA ALA A 72 -1.81 16.78 7.82
C ALA A 72 -0.74 17.21 6.79
N ALA A 73 -0.66 16.54 5.64
CA ALA A 73 0.37 16.79 4.64
C ALA A 73 0.11 18.07 3.84
N PRO A 74 1.16 18.81 3.43
CA PRO A 74 1.00 20.06 2.67
C PRO A 74 0.42 19.84 1.26
N TYR A 75 0.44 18.61 0.76
CA TYR A 75 -0.07 18.21 -0.55
C TYR A 75 -1.42 17.48 -0.47
N ARG A 76 -2.13 17.57 0.66
CA ARG A 76 -3.46 16.97 0.86
C ARG A 76 -4.40 17.18 -0.32
N ASP A 77 -4.48 18.42 -0.81
CA ASP A 77 -5.41 18.82 -1.87
C ASP A 77 -5.06 18.18 -3.24
N SER A 78 -3.88 17.60 -3.38
CA SER A 78 -3.44 16.89 -4.58
C SER A 78 -3.76 15.40 -4.57
N LEU A 79 -4.33 14.87 -3.48
CA LEU A 79 -4.67 13.45 -3.33
C LEU A 79 -6.16 13.25 -3.66
N GLU A 80 -6.47 12.23 -4.48
CA GLU A 80 -7.83 11.93 -4.92
C GLU A 80 -8.72 11.49 -3.74
N ILE A 81 -8.14 10.82 -2.75
CA ILE A 81 -8.83 10.36 -1.54
C ILE A 81 -9.53 11.47 -0.74
N PHE A 82 -9.07 12.72 -0.86
CA PHE A 82 -9.65 13.88 -0.18
C PHE A 82 -10.53 14.76 -1.06
N GLN A 83 -10.66 14.42 -2.34
CA GLN A 83 -11.52 15.15 -3.27
C GLN A 83 -12.98 14.69 -3.13
N PRO A 84 -13.95 15.56 -3.40
CA PRO A 84 -15.35 15.18 -3.38
C PRO A 84 -15.64 14.17 -4.50
N LEU A 85 -16.48 13.19 -4.21
CA LEU A 85 -17.00 12.24 -5.19
C LEU A 85 -17.89 12.96 -6.21
N SER A 86 -18.28 12.25 -7.27
CA SER A 86 -19.18 12.74 -8.33
C SER A 86 -20.53 13.28 -7.81
N ASP A 87 -20.95 12.89 -6.60
CA ASP A 87 -22.17 13.35 -5.94
C ASP A 87 -21.95 14.55 -4.99
N GLY A 88 -20.71 15.05 -4.88
CA GLY A 88 -20.31 16.16 -4.01
C GLY A 88 -20.07 15.77 -2.55
N THR A 89 -20.15 14.49 -2.20
CA THR A 89 -19.84 13.99 -0.85
C THR A 89 -18.35 13.74 -0.68
N TYR A 90 -17.88 13.77 0.57
CA TYR A 90 -16.50 13.41 0.91
C TYR A 90 -16.50 12.05 1.58
N LEU A 91 -15.48 11.24 1.27
CA LEU A 91 -15.25 9.98 1.98
C LEU A 91 -15.09 10.24 3.47
N THR A 92 -15.76 9.44 4.29
CA THR A 92 -15.50 9.41 5.73
C THR A 92 -14.13 8.81 6.01
N MET A 93 -13.56 9.09 7.18
CA MET A 93 -12.30 8.49 7.63
C MET A 93 -12.24 6.97 7.44
N ARG A 94 -13.37 6.31 7.71
CA ARG A 94 -13.51 4.86 7.57
C ARG A 94 -13.39 4.42 6.11
N GLU A 95 -14.10 5.11 5.22
CA GLU A 95 -14.09 4.81 3.78
C GLU A 95 -12.73 5.15 3.15
N GLN A 96 -12.05 6.20 3.63
CA GLN A 96 -10.69 6.53 3.21
C GLN A 96 -9.71 5.41 3.61
N ALA A 97 -9.81 4.91 4.84
CA ALA A 97 -9.00 3.77 5.29
C ALA A 97 -9.31 2.50 4.49
N ASP A 98 -10.59 2.24 4.22
CA ASP A 98 -11.02 1.10 3.38
C ASP A 98 -10.46 1.21 1.96
N TRP A 99 -10.51 2.39 1.35
CA TRP A 99 -9.93 2.67 0.04
C TRP A 99 -8.42 2.43 0.01
N LEU A 100 -7.68 2.91 1.02
CA LEU A 100 -6.23 2.64 1.12
C LEU A 100 -5.94 1.15 1.18
N MET A 101 -6.71 0.41 1.98
CA MET A 101 -6.53 -1.03 2.13
C MET A 101 -6.85 -1.81 0.85
N GLU A 102 -7.82 -1.33 0.06
CA GLU A 102 -8.18 -1.93 -1.23
C GLU A 102 -7.08 -1.75 -2.29
N HIS A 103 -6.40 -0.60 -2.26
CA HIS A 103 -5.32 -0.26 -3.22
C HIS A 103 -3.93 -0.69 -2.76
N LEU A 104 -3.79 -1.16 -1.50
CA LEU A 104 -2.53 -1.63 -0.94
C LEU A 104 -2.37 -3.14 -1.07
N THR A 105 -1.34 -3.55 -1.82
CA THR A 105 -0.89 -4.93 -1.87
C THR A 105 0.37 -5.12 -1.03
N VAL A 106 0.29 -5.97 -0.01
CA VAL A 106 1.41 -6.35 0.84
C VAL A 106 1.75 -7.81 0.62
N THR A 107 2.98 -8.07 0.18
CA THR A 107 3.48 -9.42 -0.10
C THR A 107 4.84 -9.66 0.57
N PRO A 108 5.00 -10.73 1.37
CA PRO A 108 6.32 -11.13 1.84
C PRO A 108 7.12 -11.73 0.69
N ARG A 109 8.41 -11.40 0.62
CA ARG A 109 9.35 -12.05 -0.31
C ARG A 109 9.79 -13.38 0.31
N GLN A 110 9.49 -14.48 -0.38
CA GLN A 110 9.86 -15.82 0.08
C GLN A 110 11.37 -15.91 0.34
N GLU A 111 11.74 -16.66 1.38
CA GLU A 111 13.14 -16.91 1.74
C GLU A 111 13.95 -15.64 2.10
N SER A 112 13.26 -14.56 2.48
CA SER A 112 13.90 -13.31 2.91
C SER A 112 13.11 -12.58 3.99
N ASP A 113 13.78 -11.73 4.76
CA ASP A 113 13.17 -10.85 5.76
C ASP A 113 12.59 -9.57 5.16
N VAL A 114 12.13 -9.65 3.91
CA VAL A 114 11.73 -8.48 3.13
C VAL A 114 10.24 -8.53 2.86
N ILE A 115 9.56 -7.42 3.16
CA ILE A 115 8.16 -7.20 2.81
C ILE A 115 8.10 -6.17 1.69
N GLU A 116 7.40 -6.53 0.61
CA GLU A 116 7.14 -5.64 -0.52
C GLU A 116 5.75 -5.04 -0.38
N LEU A 117 5.70 -3.71 -0.46
CA LEU A 117 4.49 -2.91 -0.51
C LEU A 117 4.29 -2.39 -1.93
N ARG A 118 3.11 -2.58 -2.49
CA ARG A 118 2.69 -1.97 -3.76
C ARG A 118 1.41 -1.20 -3.56
N PHE A 119 1.36 0.03 -4.03
CA PHE A 119 0.18 0.89 -3.93
C PHE A 119 -0.18 1.43 -5.31
N THR A 120 -1.45 1.36 -5.68
CA THR A 120 -1.94 1.83 -6.99
C THR A 120 -2.85 3.05 -6.88
N ALA A 121 -2.67 4.04 -7.75
CA ALA A 121 -3.46 5.28 -7.76
C ALA A 121 -3.67 5.85 -9.18
N GLY A 122 -4.56 6.84 -9.31
CA GLY A 122 -4.84 7.56 -10.57
C GLY A 122 -3.69 8.46 -11.03
N SER A 123 -2.74 8.78 -10.15
CA SER A 123 -1.54 9.55 -10.50
C SER A 123 -0.24 8.96 -9.92
N ALA A 124 0.86 9.12 -10.64
CA ALA A 124 2.18 8.65 -10.19
C ALA A 124 2.65 9.34 -8.90
N PHE A 125 2.32 10.62 -8.73
CA PHE A 125 2.65 11.39 -7.52
C PHE A 125 1.91 10.84 -6.30
N GLU A 126 0.60 10.65 -6.41
CA GLU A 126 -0.21 10.09 -5.34
C GLU A 126 0.24 8.69 -4.94
N ALA A 127 0.48 7.81 -5.94
CA ALA A 127 0.94 6.45 -5.67
C ALA A 127 2.24 6.46 -4.85
N ALA A 128 3.21 7.29 -5.24
CA ALA A 128 4.50 7.40 -4.57
C ALA A 128 4.38 7.97 -3.16
N GLU A 129 3.65 9.07 -2.98
CA GLU A 129 3.53 9.72 -1.67
C GLU A 129 2.76 8.87 -0.68
N ILE A 130 1.67 8.22 -1.09
CA ILE A 130 0.93 7.32 -0.21
C ILE A 130 1.81 6.12 0.19
N CYS A 131 2.51 5.51 -0.76
CA CYS A 131 3.43 4.41 -0.48
C CYS A 131 4.53 4.82 0.53
N ASN A 132 5.10 6.02 0.36
CA ASN A 132 6.08 6.59 1.27
C ASN A 132 5.51 6.82 2.67
N VAL A 133 4.31 7.37 2.77
CA VAL A 133 3.66 7.66 4.07
C VAL A 133 3.28 6.37 4.79
N ILE A 134 2.79 5.35 4.09
CA ILE A 134 2.55 4.01 4.67
C ILE A 134 3.83 3.46 5.27
N THR A 135 4.93 3.51 4.52
CA THR A 135 6.24 3.02 4.97
C THR A 135 6.73 3.78 6.21
N ARG A 136 6.63 5.11 6.23
CA ARG A 136 7.05 5.96 7.36
C ARG A 136 6.16 5.79 8.59
N THR A 137 4.88 5.48 8.42
CA THR A 137 3.92 5.34 9.54
C THR A 137 4.03 3.98 10.21
N TYR A 138 4.50 2.97 9.46
CA TYR A 138 4.74 1.63 9.96
C TYR A 138 6.01 1.52 10.84
N GLN A 139 7.08 2.23 10.46
CA GLN A 139 8.33 2.31 11.24
C GLN A 139 8.14 3.07 12.56
#